data_AF-A0A2N2MRJ9-F1
#
_entry.id   AF-A0A2N2MRJ9-F1
#
_cell.length_a   1.000
_cell.length_b   1.000
_cell.length_c   1.000
_cell.angle_alpha   90.00
_cell.angle_beta   90.00
_cell.angle_gamma   90.00
#
_symmetry.space_group_name_H-M   'P 1'
#
loop_
_entity.id
_entity.type
_entity.pdbx_description
1 polymer ?
#
loop_
_entity_poly.entity_id
_entity_poly.type
_entity_poly.pdbx_seq_one_letter_code
_entity_poly.pdbx_strand_id
1 'polypeptide(L)'
;MICPKCGTKQGDEKLECIHCGVIFAKLTPEDFAPSKYRPGISALSPKKAKRPLSMIVIIILLLVCVGYYMHNKLEQKRIDNIGPVAEQPIQESTDAATVQRPGFEIQPVARYKIRAKVLSIERYRSGRWAEFSPLDFALGWGPMSDNAITRKLNINQSNRWYHYSWRDAPPIDPALIVRNSANTHLVPADDNIKSSLFKVRKGEIVRLEGYLINVKDSDGGSWRSSLTREDSGANSCELMLVTGVVLE
;
A
#
# COMPACT_ATOMS: atom_id res chain seq x y z
N MET A 1 -19.46 8.81 -75.88
CA MET A 1 -20.42 9.81 -75.33
C MET A 1 -20.31 9.93 -73.82
N ILE A 2 -20.66 11.11 -73.26
CA ILE A 2 -20.78 11.34 -71.81
C ILE A 2 -22.25 11.47 -71.48
N CYS A 3 -22.76 10.68 -70.52
CA CYS A 3 -24.14 10.78 -70.08
C CYS A 3 -24.37 12.13 -69.36
N PRO A 4 -25.29 12.99 -69.82
CA PRO A 4 -25.47 14.32 -69.24
C PRO A 4 -26.10 14.28 -67.84
N LYS A 5 -26.79 13.20 -67.47
CA LYS A 5 -27.42 13.03 -66.16
C LYS A 5 -26.45 12.67 -65.03
N CYS A 6 -25.46 11.83 -65.31
CA CYS A 6 -24.56 11.29 -64.27
C CYS A 6 -23.06 11.49 -64.55
N GLY A 7 -22.69 11.96 -65.76
CA GLY A 7 -21.30 12.20 -66.15
C GLY A 7 -20.51 10.96 -66.58
N THR A 8 -21.13 9.78 -66.69
CA THR A 8 -20.44 8.54 -67.09
C THR A 8 -20.03 8.58 -68.57
N LYS A 9 -18.75 8.29 -68.86
CA LYS A 9 -18.22 8.09 -70.22
C LYS A 9 -18.46 6.65 -70.68
N GLN A 10 -19.09 6.47 -71.83
CA GLN A 10 -19.29 5.17 -72.47
C GLN A 10 -19.22 5.28 -74.00
N GLY A 11 -19.05 4.14 -74.70
CA GLY A 11 -19.11 4.07 -76.18
C GLY A 11 -20.51 4.37 -76.73
N ASP A 12 -20.58 4.83 -77.98
CA ASP A 12 -21.82 5.36 -78.60
C ASP A 12 -22.78 4.28 -79.10
N GLU A 13 -22.40 3.01 -78.95
CA GLU A 13 -23.11 1.83 -79.44
C GLU A 13 -24.28 1.38 -78.54
N LYS A 14 -24.47 1.99 -77.37
CA LYS A 14 -25.60 1.67 -76.46
C LYS A 14 -26.65 2.77 -76.42
N LEU A 15 -27.92 2.38 -76.57
CA LEU A 15 -29.09 3.27 -76.54
C LEU A 15 -29.41 3.83 -75.13
N GLU A 16 -28.78 3.30 -74.08
CA GLU A 16 -28.98 3.73 -72.69
C GLU A 16 -27.67 3.82 -71.87
N CYS A 17 -27.69 4.63 -70.81
CA CYS A 17 -26.53 4.81 -69.94
C CYS A 17 -26.33 3.60 -69.01
N ILE A 18 -25.14 3.00 -69.03
CA ILE A 18 -24.80 1.82 -68.23
C ILE A 18 -24.84 2.06 -66.71
N HIS A 19 -24.73 3.32 -66.26
CA HIS A 19 -24.69 3.65 -64.84
C HIS A 19 -26.06 4.04 -64.28
N CYS A 20 -26.85 4.82 -65.03
CA CYS A 20 -28.12 5.36 -64.51
C CYS A 20 -29.36 4.93 -65.29
N GLY A 21 -29.20 4.11 -66.34
CA GLY A 21 -30.30 3.55 -67.13
C GLY A 21 -31.09 4.57 -67.95
N VAL A 22 -30.54 5.77 -68.20
CA VAL A 22 -31.25 6.77 -69.02
C VAL A 22 -31.15 6.41 -70.49
N ILE A 23 -32.28 6.38 -71.20
CA ILE A 23 -32.35 6.09 -72.64
C ILE A 23 -32.06 7.39 -73.41
N PHE A 24 -30.98 7.42 -74.21
CA PHE A 24 -30.50 8.65 -74.84
C PHE A 24 -31.48 9.23 -75.87
N ALA A 25 -32.26 8.39 -76.55
CA ALA A 25 -33.28 8.83 -77.50
C ALA A 25 -34.45 9.61 -76.86
N LYS A 26 -34.60 9.55 -75.53
CA LYS A 26 -35.62 10.31 -74.79
C LYS A 26 -35.10 11.65 -74.26
N LEU A 27 -33.82 11.97 -74.47
CA LEU A 27 -33.23 13.22 -74.01
C LEU A 27 -33.48 14.34 -75.01
N THR A 28 -33.80 15.50 -74.48
CA THR A 28 -33.98 16.75 -75.21
C THR A 28 -32.71 17.59 -75.15
N PRO A 29 -32.49 18.57 -76.05
CA PRO A 29 -31.32 19.45 -76.01
C PRO A 29 -31.14 20.19 -74.67
N GLU A 30 -32.22 20.41 -73.93
CA GLU A 30 -32.23 21.02 -72.59
C GLU A 30 -31.56 20.12 -71.53
N ASP A 31 -31.62 18.80 -71.70
CA ASP A 31 -30.94 17.84 -70.81
C ASP A 31 -29.42 17.89 -70.94
N PHE A 32 -28.89 18.48 -72.03
CA PHE A 32 -27.46 18.69 -72.27
C PHE A 32 -26.96 20.05 -71.79
N ALA A 33 -27.84 20.93 -71.32
CA ALA A 33 -27.41 22.14 -70.63
C ALA A 33 -26.62 21.73 -69.37
N PRO A 34 -25.48 22.38 -69.06
CA PRO A 34 -24.66 22.03 -67.90
C PRO A 34 -25.45 22.25 -66.62
N SER A 35 -26.19 21.22 -66.19
CA SER A 35 -26.87 21.24 -64.91
C SER A 35 -25.81 21.25 -63.82
N LYS A 36 -25.99 22.14 -62.84
CA LYS A 36 -25.10 22.35 -61.69
C LYS A 36 -24.86 21.02 -60.98
N TYR A 37 -23.79 20.32 -61.38
CA TYR A 37 -23.33 19.11 -60.72
C TYR A 37 -22.90 19.50 -59.31
N ARG A 38 -23.83 19.42 -58.35
CA ARG A 38 -23.50 19.37 -56.93
C ARG A 38 -22.93 17.96 -56.70
N PRO A 39 -21.63 17.80 -56.42
CA PRO A 39 -21.14 16.52 -55.97
C PRO A 39 -21.91 16.19 -54.69
N GLY A 40 -22.66 15.09 -54.72
CA GLY A 40 -23.21 14.51 -53.52
C GLY A 40 -22.04 14.15 -52.62
N ILE A 41 -21.72 15.03 -51.67
CA ILE A 41 -20.86 14.69 -50.55
C ILE A 41 -21.67 13.65 -49.80
N SER A 42 -21.36 12.38 -50.04
CA SER A 42 -21.61 11.33 -49.07
C SER A 42 -20.90 11.76 -47.80
N ALA A 43 -21.63 12.47 -46.94
CA ALA A 43 -21.24 12.68 -45.57
C ALA A 43 -21.22 11.30 -44.93
N LEU A 44 -20.10 10.61 -45.05
CA LEU A 44 -19.69 9.58 -44.12
C LEU A 44 -19.64 10.30 -42.77
N SER A 45 -20.78 10.27 -42.06
CA SER A 45 -20.84 10.57 -40.65
C SER A 45 -19.70 9.78 -40.02
N PRO A 46 -18.72 10.42 -39.36
CA PRO A 46 -17.72 9.68 -38.62
C PRO A 46 -18.52 8.88 -37.60
N LYS A 47 -18.63 7.55 -37.79
CA LYS A 47 -19.13 6.67 -36.74
C LYS A 47 -18.26 7.03 -35.54
N LYS A 48 -18.81 7.74 -34.55
CA LYS A 48 -18.13 8.02 -33.30
C LYS A 48 -17.58 6.68 -32.85
N ALA A 49 -16.27 6.50 -32.93
CA ALA A 49 -15.62 5.31 -32.47
C ALA A 49 -15.94 5.26 -30.97
N LYS A 50 -16.99 4.51 -30.61
CA LYS A 50 -17.29 4.21 -29.22
C LYS A 50 -16.03 3.50 -28.77
N ARG A 51 -15.15 4.19 -28.03
CA ARG A 51 -14.03 3.53 -27.35
C ARG A 51 -14.68 2.34 -26.66
N PRO A 52 -14.35 1.09 -27.04
CA PRO A 52 -15.04 -0.04 -26.47
C PRO A 52 -14.84 0.09 -24.96
N LEU A 53 -15.89 -0.16 -24.17
CA LEU A 53 -15.86 0.00 -22.71
C LEU A 53 -14.57 -0.62 -22.11
N SER A 54 -14.07 -1.70 -22.73
CA SER A 54 -12.77 -2.32 -22.47
C SER A 54 -11.56 -1.37 -22.55
N MET A 55 -11.45 -0.47 -23.53
CA MET A 55 -10.37 0.52 -23.60
C MET A 55 -10.42 1.52 -22.45
N ILE A 56 -11.61 1.95 -22.03
CA ILE A 56 -11.77 2.88 -20.89
C ILE A 56 -11.34 2.19 -19.61
N VAL A 57 -11.79 0.94 -19.40
CA VAL A 57 -11.39 0.12 -18.26
C VAL A 57 -9.88 -0.11 -18.22
N ILE A 58 -9.24 -0.42 -19.36
CA ILE A 58 -7.78 -0.60 -19.44
C ILE A 58 -7.04 0.68 -19.06
N ILE A 59 -7.51 1.84 -19.53
CA ILE A 59 -6.90 3.14 -19.19
C ILE A 59 -7.04 3.40 -17.68
N ILE A 60 -8.21 3.15 -17.09
CA ILE A 60 -8.42 3.32 -15.64
C ILE A 60 -7.49 2.40 -14.85
N LEU A 61 -7.40 1.11 -15.22
CA LEU A 61 -6.49 0.17 -14.56
C LEU A 61 -5.04 0.62 -14.68
N LEU A 62 -4.61 1.10 -15.84
CA LEU A 62 -3.27 1.62 -16.05
C LEU A 62 -3.00 2.86 -15.18
N LEU A 63 -3.95 3.80 -15.10
CA LEU A 63 -3.85 4.97 -14.23
C LEU A 63 -3.77 4.59 -12.75
N VAL A 64 -4.56 3.60 -12.31
CA VAL A 64 -4.49 3.06 -10.94
C VAL A 64 -3.13 2.41 -10.67
N CYS A 65 -2.62 1.60 -11.60
CA CYS A 65 -1.30 0.97 -11.46
C CYS A 65 -0.17 2.01 -11.40
N VAL A 66 -0.20 3.02 -12.29
CA VAL A 66 0.79 4.12 -12.29
C VAL A 66 0.68 4.94 -11.02
N GLY A 67 -0.54 5.31 -10.61
CA GLY A 67 -0.79 6.04 -9.37
C GLY A 67 -0.28 5.28 -8.15
N TYR A 68 -0.55 3.98 -8.07
CA TYR A 68 -0.05 3.09 -7.01
C TYR A 68 1.49 3.00 -7.01
N TYR A 69 2.11 2.82 -8.19
CA TYR A 69 3.57 2.78 -8.32
C TYR A 69 4.21 4.10 -7.86
N MET A 70 3.67 5.24 -8.30
CA MET A 70 4.17 6.56 -7.91
C MET A 70 3.98 6.82 -6.41
N HIS A 71 2.83 6.45 -5.85
CA HIS A 71 2.58 6.55 -4.41
C HIS A 71 3.59 5.72 -3.60
N ASN A 72 3.79 4.45 -3.94
CA ASN A 72 4.78 3.60 -3.27
C ASN A 72 6.20 4.14 -3.40
N LYS A 73 6.57 4.69 -4.56
CA LYS A 73 7.90 5.29 -4.78
C LYS A 73 8.11 6.53 -3.91
N LEU A 74 7.09 7.35 -3.71
CA LEU A 74 7.15 8.51 -2.83
C LEU A 74 7.23 8.10 -1.36
N GLU A 75 6.43 7.12 -0.93
CA GLU A 75 6.49 6.57 0.43
C GLU A 75 7.87 5.97 0.75
N GLN A 76 8.44 5.21 -0.19
CA GLN A 76 9.77 4.64 -0.01
C GLN A 76 10.83 5.74 0.18
N LYS A 77 10.78 6.80 -0.66
CA LYS A 77 11.67 7.96 -0.50
C LYS A 77 11.47 8.66 0.84
N ARG A 78 10.23 8.79 1.32
CA ARG A 78 9.94 9.36 2.64
C ARG A 78 10.62 8.55 3.73
N ILE A 79 10.41 7.23 3.74
CA ILE A 79 11.00 6.29 4.71
C ILE A 79 12.52 6.27 4.64
N ASP A 80 13.09 6.34 3.43
CA ASP A 80 14.54 6.34 3.22
C ASP A 80 15.22 7.56 3.88
N ASN A 81 14.50 8.67 4.05
CA ASN A 81 14.97 9.89 4.72
C ASN A 81 14.67 9.94 6.23
N ILE A 82 14.01 8.93 6.79
CA ILE A 82 13.65 8.86 8.21
C ILE A 82 14.71 8.08 9.00
N GLY A 83 15.29 8.70 10.03
CA GLY A 83 16.29 8.14 10.94
C GLY A 83 17.70 8.72 10.74
N PRO A 84 18.70 8.25 11.51
CA PRO A 84 18.59 7.30 12.61
C PRO A 84 18.02 7.93 13.89
N VAL A 85 17.61 7.07 14.81
CA VAL A 85 17.19 7.35 16.19
C VAL A 85 18.35 6.95 17.11
N ALA A 86 19.04 7.92 17.70
CA ALA A 86 20.21 7.64 18.53
C ALA A 86 19.84 7.27 19.98
N GLU A 87 18.64 7.66 20.41
CA GLU A 87 18.17 7.50 21.78
C GLU A 87 17.98 6.02 22.13
N GLN A 88 18.41 5.63 23.34
CA GLN A 88 18.12 4.32 23.90
C GLN A 88 16.75 4.32 24.59
N PRO A 89 16.07 3.16 24.70
CA PRO A 89 14.85 3.05 25.49
C PRO A 89 15.10 3.41 26.95
N ILE A 90 14.16 4.14 27.54
CA ILE A 90 14.19 4.53 28.94
C ILE A 90 13.32 3.54 29.72
N GLN A 91 13.92 2.87 30.69
CA GLN A 91 13.26 1.94 31.59
C GLN A 91 13.51 2.35 33.05
N GLU A 92 12.44 2.61 33.79
CA GLU A 92 12.49 3.08 35.19
C GLU A 92 11.64 2.18 36.08
N SER A 93 11.98 2.10 37.38
CA SER A 93 11.14 1.43 38.37
C SER A 93 9.75 2.07 38.43
N THR A 94 8.74 1.29 38.81
CA THR A 94 7.36 1.76 38.90
C THR A 94 6.67 1.20 40.14
N ASP A 95 5.88 2.06 40.80
CA ASP A 95 4.97 1.68 41.89
C ASP A 95 3.50 1.67 41.41
N ALA A 96 3.29 1.67 40.09
CA ALA A 96 1.95 1.64 39.51
C ALA A 96 1.20 0.38 39.94
N ALA A 97 -0.03 0.58 40.43
CA ALA A 97 -0.87 -0.50 40.91
C ALA A 97 -1.26 -1.47 39.79
N THR A 98 -1.49 -2.73 40.17
CA THR A 98 -2.09 -3.74 39.29
C THR A 98 -3.45 -3.27 38.78
N VAL A 99 -3.67 -3.40 37.48
CA VAL A 99 -4.90 -3.04 36.80
C VAL A 99 -5.70 -4.29 36.48
N GLN A 100 -6.98 -4.28 36.80
CA GLN A 100 -7.91 -5.36 36.42
C GLN A 100 -8.61 -4.99 35.10
N ARG A 101 -8.54 -5.89 34.12
CA ARG A 101 -9.35 -5.85 32.90
C ARG A 101 -10.19 -7.12 32.82
N PRO A 102 -11.31 -7.14 32.08
CA PRO A 102 -12.11 -8.35 31.91
C PRO A 102 -11.22 -9.53 31.48
N GLY A 103 -11.11 -10.53 32.37
CA GLY A 103 -10.30 -11.73 32.14
C GLY A 103 -8.80 -11.61 32.40
N PHE A 104 -8.25 -10.42 32.72
CA PHE A 104 -6.81 -10.21 32.86
C PHE A 104 -6.42 -9.38 34.08
N GLU A 105 -5.45 -9.89 34.85
CA GLU A 105 -4.72 -9.15 35.86
C GLU A 105 -3.42 -8.62 35.25
N ILE A 106 -3.27 -7.29 35.18
CA ILE A 106 -2.14 -6.61 34.56
C ILE A 106 -1.27 -5.98 35.63
N GLN A 107 -0.05 -6.46 35.78
CA GLN A 107 0.93 -5.94 36.73
C GLN A 107 1.99 -5.10 35.99
N PRO A 108 2.01 -3.77 36.15
CA PRO A 108 3.16 -2.96 35.72
C PRO A 108 4.43 -3.37 36.46
N VAL A 109 5.53 -3.50 35.71
CA VAL A 109 6.85 -3.89 36.25
C VAL A 109 7.96 -2.89 35.95
N ALA A 110 7.78 -2.02 34.94
CA ALA A 110 8.64 -0.87 34.71
C ALA A 110 7.88 0.21 33.95
N ARG A 111 8.19 1.49 34.19
CA ARG A 111 7.82 2.56 33.26
C ARG A 111 8.75 2.50 32.07
N TYR A 112 8.19 2.61 30.87
CA TYR A 112 8.94 2.43 29.63
C TYR A 112 8.60 3.49 28.59
N LYS A 113 9.65 4.08 28.02
CA LYS A 113 9.55 5.02 26.91
C LYS A 113 10.55 4.62 25.83
N ILE A 114 10.09 4.60 24.60
CA ILE A 114 10.94 4.29 23.46
C ILE A 114 10.59 5.19 22.28
N ARG A 115 11.62 5.80 21.70
CA ARG A 115 11.58 6.31 20.34
C ARG A 115 12.31 5.29 19.48
N ALA A 116 11.68 4.76 18.45
CA ALA A 116 12.29 3.74 17.61
C ALA A 116 11.70 3.73 16.21
N LYS A 117 12.47 3.18 15.27
CA LYS A 117 12.02 2.86 13.93
C LYS A 117 11.24 1.56 13.92
N VAL A 118 10.14 1.52 13.17
CA VAL A 118 9.32 0.33 13.00
C VAL A 118 9.87 -0.52 11.87
N LEU A 119 10.49 -1.64 12.19
CA LEU A 119 11.13 -2.56 11.24
C LEU A 119 10.15 -3.53 10.61
N SER A 120 9.14 -3.94 11.37
CA SER A 120 8.06 -4.83 10.95
C SER A 120 6.84 -4.62 11.86
N ILE A 121 5.67 -4.95 11.34
CA ILE A 121 4.41 -4.95 12.08
C ILE A 121 3.69 -6.27 11.82
N GLU A 122 3.27 -6.95 12.88
CA GLU A 122 2.34 -8.08 12.82
C GLU A 122 1.00 -7.71 13.46
N ARG A 123 -0.11 -8.14 12.87
CA ARG A 123 -1.46 -7.77 13.30
C ARG A 123 -2.31 -9.01 13.52
N TYR A 124 -2.75 -9.20 14.76
CA TYR A 124 -3.55 -10.35 15.15
C TYR A 124 -5.04 -10.01 15.12
N ARG A 125 -5.84 -10.94 14.59
CA ARG A 125 -7.29 -10.76 14.40
C ARG A 125 -8.15 -11.76 15.16
N SER A 126 -7.55 -12.78 15.75
CA SER A 126 -8.27 -13.89 16.37
C SER A 126 -7.53 -14.43 17.59
N GLY A 127 -8.31 -14.89 18.56
CA GLY A 127 -7.82 -15.47 19.80
C GLY A 127 -7.77 -14.46 20.96
N ARG A 128 -7.94 -14.96 22.17
CA ARG A 128 -7.99 -14.18 23.42
C ARG A 128 -6.77 -13.26 23.60
N TRP A 129 -5.57 -13.79 23.37
CA TRP A 129 -4.33 -13.00 23.42
C TRP A 129 -4.20 -11.97 22.30
N ALA A 130 -4.90 -12.14 21.17
CA ALA A 130 -4.94 -11.13 20.11
C ALA A 130 -5.88 -9.97 20.46
N GLU A 131 -6.97 -10.23 21.17
CA GLU A 131 -7.82 -9.14 21.67
C GLU A 131 -7.07 -8.29 22.70
N PHE A 132 -6.25 -8.93 23.53
CA PHE A 132 -5.42 -8.28 24.53
C PHE A 132 -4.21 -7.54 23.94
N SER A 133 -3.41 -8.20 23.10
CA SER A 133 -2.27 -7.64 22.38
C SER A 133 -2.46 -7.79 20.86
N PRO A 134 -3.18 -6.85 20.21
CA PRO A 134 -3.62 -6.99 18.82
C PRO A 134 -2.54 -6.73 17.78
N LEU A 135 -1.38 -6.21 18.19
CA LEU A 135 -0.28 -5.94 17.28
C LEU A 135 1.07 -6.09 17.98
N ASP A 136 2.07 -6.49 17.19
CA ASP A 136 3.46 -6.53 17.58
C ASP A 136 4.27 -5.62 16.67
N PHE A 137 5.16 -4.81 17.25
CA PHE A 137 6.15 -4.07 16.49
C PHE A 137 7.53 -4.68 16.67
N ALA A 138 8.21 -4.98 15.57
CA ALA A 138 9.65 -5.11 15.59
C ALA A 138 10.24 -3.70 15.55
N LEU A 139 10.87 -3.28 16.64
CA LEU A 139 11.42 -1.94 16.84
C LEU A 139 12.93 -1.96 16.73
N GLY A 140 13.51 -0.91 16.12
CA GLY A 140 14.95 -0.70 16.00
C GLY A 140 15.33 0.72 16.41
N TRP A 141 16.32 0.84 17.28
CA TRP A 141 16.95 2.10 17.67
C TRP A 141 18.46 2.02 17.39
N GLY A 142 19.21 3.09 17.63
CA GLY A 142 20.65 3.13 17.34
C GLY A 142 20.96 2.66 15.89
N PRO A 143 21.93 1.74 15.69
CA PRO A 143 22.25 1.18 14.37
C PRO A 143 21.06 0.52 13.66
N MET A 144 20.13 -0.09 14.40
CA MET A 144 18.96 -0.75 13.82
C MET A 144 17.86 0.22 13.37
N SER A 145 18.04 1.52 13.57
CA SER A 145 17.19 2.55 12.95
C SER A 145 17.75 3.09 11.62
N ASP A 146 18.98 2.71 11.25
CA ASP A 146 19.63 3.15 10.02
C ASP A 146 19.13 2.34 8.80
N ASN A 147 18.67 3.05 7.78
CA ASN A 147 18.26 2.46 6.51
C ASN A 147 19.41 1.75 5.77
N ALA A 148 20.66 2.21 5.90
CA ALA A 148 21.82 1.58 5.28
C ALA A 148 22.11 0.18 5.83
N ILE A 149 21.75 -0.05 7.10
CA ILE A 149 21.88 -1.35 7.78
C ILE A 149 20.62 -2.19 7.52
N THR A 150 19.44 -1.66 7.85
CA THR A 150 18.18 -2.43 7.82
C THR A 150 17.79 -2.90 6.42
N ARG A 151 18.15 -2.17 5.35
CA ARG A 151 17.91 -2.63 3.96
C ARG A 151 18.74 -3.86 3.56
N LYS A 152 19.80 -4.17 4.30
CA LYS A 152 20.63 -5.37 4.10
C LYS A 152 20.11 -6.58 4.91
N LEU A 153 19.11 -6.38 5.76
CA LEU A 153 18.48 -7.43 6.56
C LEU A 153 17.12 -7.81 5.96
N ASN A 154 16.82 -9.10 5.96
CA ASN A 154 15.46 -9.60 5.80
C ASN A 154 14.81 -9.69 7.17
N ILE A 155 13.83 -8.82 7.46
CA ILE A 155 13.12 -8.76 8.75
C ILE A 155 11.65 -9.08 8.54
N ASN A 156 11.14 -10.07 9.27
CA ASN A 156 9.73 -10.47 9.28
C ASN A 156 9.28 -10.82 10.69
N GLN A 157 7.97 -11.01 10.87
CA GLN A 157 7.39 -11.49 12.12
C GLN A 157 6.49 -12.70 11.85
N SER A 158 6.50 -13.65 12.78
CA SER A 158 5.61 -14.81 12.78
C SER A 158 5.53 -15.39 14.20
N ASN A 159 4.42 -16.06 14.55
CA ASN A 159 4.25 -16.72 15.86
C ASN A 159 4.58 -15.85 17.09
N ARG A 160 4.31 -14.54 17.02
CA ARG A 160 4.65 -13.55 18.06
C ARG A 160 6.15 -13.40 18.31
N TRP A 161 6.95 -13.57 17.28
CA TRP A 161 8.38 -13.24 17.27
C TRP A 161 8.72 -12.46 16.01
N TYR A 162 9.85 -11.75 16.06
CA TYR A 162 10.49 -11.24 14.85
C TYR A 162 11.73 -12.08 14.53
N HIS A 163 12.02 -12.17 13.24
CA HIS A 163 13.17 -12.88 12.72
C HIS A 163 13.95 -11.96 11.81
N TYR A 164 15.28 -12.07 11.84
CA TYR A 164 16.17 -11.38 10.93
C TYR A 164 17.17 -12.35 10.30
N SER A 165 17.53 -12.09 9.04
CA SER A 165 18.61 -12.80 8.34
C SER A 165 19.31 -11.88 7.34
N TRP A 166 20.48 -12.31 6.86
CA TRP A 166 21.25 -11.65 5.81
C TRP A 166 21.69 -12.68 4.76
N ARG A 167 22.15 -12.21 3.60
CA ARG A 167 22.60 -13.08 2.51
C ARG A 167 24.06 -13.50 2.65
N ASP A 168 24.99 -12.53 2.56
CA ASP A 168 26.42 -12.84 2.48
C ASP A 168 27.10 -12.72 3.84
N ALA A 169 27.14 -11.50 4.38
CA ALA A 169 27.75 -11.18 5.67
C ALA A 169 26.82 -10.27 6.49
N PRO A 170 26.88 -10.33 7.83
CA PRO A 170 26.06 -9.48 8.66
C PRO A 170 26.45 -8.01 8.43
N PRO A 171 25.48 -7.08 8.26
CA PRO A 171 25.77 -5.69 7.94
C PRO A 171 26.40 -4.92 9.11
N ILE A 172 26.24 -5.44 10.33
CA ILE A 172 26.86 -5.01 11.59
C ILE A 172 27.05 -6.26 12.47
N ASP A 173 27.78 -6.14 13.58
CA ASP A 173 27.89 -7.21 14.57
C ASP A 173 26.49 -7.71 14.98
N PRO A 174 26.18 -9.03 14.89
CA PRO A 174 24.91 -9.58 15.36
C PRO A 174 24.56 -9.22 16.81
N ALA A 175 25.55 -9.06 17.70
CA ALA A 175 25.30 -8.61 19.07
C ALA A 175 24.75 -7.18 19.11
N LEU A 176 25.15 -6.32 18.16
CA LEU A 176 24.57 -4.97 18.02
C LEU A 176 23.15 -5.01 17.46
N ILE A 177 22.80 -5.99 16.61
CA ILE A 177 21.40 -6.18 16.17
C ILE A 177 20.54 -6.49 17.40
N VAL A 178 20.94 -7.48 18.19
CA VAL A 178 20.20 -7.90 19.40
C VAL A 178 20.02 -6.75 20.39
N ARG A 179 21.09 -6.02 20.71
CA ARG A 179 21.05 -4.91 21.70
C ARG A 179 20.26 -3.68 21.24
N ASN A 180 20.01 -3.54 19.95
CA ASN A 180 19.38 -2.35 19.38
C ASN A 180 18.06 -2.64 18.68
N SER A 181 17.50 -3.84 18.86
CA SER A 181 16.18 -4.14 18.33
C SER A 181 15.43 -5.13 19.20
N ALA A 182 14.10 -5.05 19.19
CA ALA A 182 13.26 -5.93 19.95
C ALA A 182 11.88 -6.11 19.31
N ASN A 183 11.21 -7.21 19.64
CA ASN A 183 9.81 -7.40 19.33
C ASN A 183 8.97 -7.02 20.55
N THR A 184 8.16 -5.98 20.40
CA THR A 184 7.33 -5.44 21.47
C THR A 184 5.86 -5.78 21.17
N HIS A 185 5.25 -6.55 22.07
CA HIS A 185 3.83 -6.87 22.10
C HIS A 185 3.07 -5.68 22.69
N LEU A 186 2.15 -5.10 21.92
CA LEU A 186 1.50 -3.85 22.30
C LEU A 186 0.08 -4.09 22.77
N VAL A 187 -0.17 -3.70 24.02
CA VAL A 187 -1.48 -3.69 24.68
C VAL A 187 -1.95 -2.25 24.76
N PRO A 188 -2.94 -1.82 23.96
CA PRO A 188 -3.43 -0.44 24.02
C PRO A 188 -4.09 -0.13 25.38
N ALA A 189 -3.87 1.08 25.90
CA ALA A 189 -4.57 1.58 27.08
C ALA A 189 -6.07 1.77 26.81
N ASP A 190 -6.41 2.23 25.60
CA ASP A 190 -7.77 2.51 25.13
C ASP A 190 -7.89 2.42 23.60
N ASP A 191 -9.09 2.66 23.08
CA ASP A 191 -9.39 2.60 21.64
C ASP A 191 -8.73 3.73 20.81
N ASN A 192 -8.43 4.87 21.42
CA ASN A 192 -7.73 5.97 20.73
C ASN A 192 -6.26 5.61 20.50
N ILE A 193 -5.60 5.05 21.52
CA ILE A 193 -4.25 4.50 21.42
C ILE A 193 -4.23 3.35 20.41
N LYS A 194 -5.21 2.44 20.48
CA LYS A 194 -5.34 1.35 19.51
C LYS A 194 -5.44 1.89 18.08
N SER A 195 -6.37 2.80 17.82
CA SER A 195 -6.55 3.41 16.49
C SER A 195 -5.26 4.07 15.97
N SER A 196 -4.54 4.75 16.84
CA SER A 196 -3.28 5.42 16.50
C SER A 196 -2.16 4.42 16.19
N LEU A 197 -2.02 3.37 17.00
CA LEU A 197 -1.09 2.27 16.76
C LEU A 197 -1.35 1.55 15.44
N PHE A 198 -2.62 1.34 15.07
CA PHE A 198 -2.98 0.69 13.81
C PHE A 198 -2.65 1.52 12.56
N LYS A 199 -2.48 2.84 12.69
CA LYS A 199 -2.08 3.74 11.59
C LYS A 199 -0.58 3.72 11.29
N VAL A 200 0.23 3.31 12.27
CA VAL A 200 1.69 3.22 12.12
C VAL A 200 2.05 2.28 10.97
N ARG A 201 3.05 2.68 10.19
CA ARG A 201 3.57 1.93 9.04
C ARG A 201 5.02 1.52 9.28
N LYS A 202 5.41 0.41 8.65
CA LYS A 202 6.81 -0.01 8.58
C LYS A 202 7.67 1.12 7.98
N GLY A 203 8.82 1.36 8.60
CA GLY A 203 9.80 2.37 8.21
C GLY A 203 9.67 3.70 8.94
N GLU A 204 8.55 3.96 9.60
CA GLU A 204 8.32 5.20 10.36
C GLU A 204 9.02 5.18 11.72
N ILE A 205 9.19 6.37 12.32
CA ILE A 205 9.62 6.50 13.71
C ILE A 205 8.37 6.69 14.57
N VAL A 206 8.32 5.94 15.67
CA VAL A 206 7.25 6.04 16.67
C VAL A 206 7.88 6.34 18.02
N ARG A 207 7.22 7.22 18.79
CA ARG A 207 7.42 7.35 20.22
C ARG A 207 6.30 6.63 20.93
N LEU A 208 6.64 5.65 21.76
CA LEU A 208 5.73 4.90 22.61
C LEU A 208 6.03 5.22 24.07
N GLU A 209 4.97 5.42 24.86
CA GLU A 209 5.06 5.63 26.30
C GLU A 209 4.07 4.73 27.03
N GLY A 210 4.49 4.17 28.16
CA GLY A 210 3.64 3.37 29.02
C GLY A 210 4.42 2.52 30.00
N TYR A 211 4.04 1.25 30.09
CA TYR A 211 4.59 0.32 31.09
C TYR A 211 4.93 -1.02 30.47
N LEU A 212 6.07 -1.59 30.84
CA LEU A 212 6.27 -3.03 30.70
C LEU A 212 5.39 -3.72 31.74
N ILE A 213 4.71 -4.80 31.32
CA ILE A 213 3.70 -5.47 32.14
C ILE A 213 3.92 -6.98 32.17
N ASN A 214 3.56 -7.58 33.30
CA ASN A 214 3.25 -9.00 33.39
C ASN A 214 1.74 -9.17 33.44
N VAL A 215 1.24 -10.25 32.86
CA VAL A 215 -0.20 -10.51 32.76
C VAL A 215 -0.51 -11.91 33.20
N LYS A 216 -1.57 -12.05 33.99
CA LYS A 216 -2.22 -13.32 34.27
C LYS A 216 -3.61 -13.30 33.67
N ASP A 217 -3.97 -14.40 33.04
CA ASP A 217 -5.29 -14.64 32.47
C ASP A 217 -6.16 -15.43 33.45
N SER A 218 -7.47 -15.22 33.44
CA SER A 218 -8.42 -15.93 34.30
C SER A 218 -8.38 -17.44 34.12
N ASP A 219 -7.96 -17.90 32.94
CA ASP A 219 -7.92 -19.31 32.55
C ASP A 219 -6.57 -19.96 32.91
N GLY A 220 -5.74 -19.28 33.71
CA GLY A 220 -4.44 -19.77 34.19
C GLY A 220 -3.24 -19.47 33.28
N GLY A 221 -3.48 -18.82 32.14
CA GLY A 221 -2.42 -18.34 31.26
C GLY A 221 -1.59 -17.23 31.89
N SER A 222 -0.32 -17.11 31.50
CA SER A 222 0.52 -15.97 31.90
C SER A 222 1.42 -15.52 30.77
N TRP A 223 1.71 -14.22 30.75
CA TRP A 223 2.62 -13.60 29.81
C TRP A 223 3.49 -12.60 30.55
N ARG A 224 4.82 -12.80 30.50
CA ARG A 224 5.79 -11.95 31.17
C ARG A 224 6.56 -11.12 30.15
N SER A 225 6.80 -9.86 30.46
CA SER A 225 7.69 -9.00 29.68
C SER A 225 9.15 -9.33 30.00
N SER A 226 10.02 -9.27 28.99
CA SER A 226 11.46 -9.07 29.24
C SER A 226 11.70 -7.69 29.87
N LEU A 227 12.72 -7.61 30.74
CA LEU A 227 13.23 -6.39 31.38
C LEU A 227 14.72 -6.15 31.07
N THR A 228 15.36 -7.05 30.32
CA THR A 228 16.78 -6.94 29.92
C THR A 228 16.86 -6.71 28.43
N ARG A 229 17.89 -5.99 27.97
CA ARG A 229 18.06 -5.60 26.55
C ARG A 229 19.15 -6.39 25.84
N GLU A 230 19.71 -7.39 26.51
CA GLU A 230 20.79 -8.23 25.99
C GLU A 230 20.35 -9.67 25.71
N ASP A 231 19.06 -9.97 25.91
CA ASP A 231 18.50 -11.29 25.70
C ASP A 231 18.06 -11.53 24.25
N SER A 232 18.01 -12.80 23.87
CA SER A 232 17.44 -13.26 22.61
C SER A 232 16.77 -14.61 22.82
N GLY A 233 15.85 -14.97 21.93
CA GLY A 233 15.12 -16.24 22.01
C GLY A 233 13.86 -16.17 22.86
N ALA A 234 13.39 -17.31 23.36
CA ALA A 234 12.14 -17.39 24.12
C ALA A 234 12.19 -16.51 25.37
N ASN A 235 11.12 -15.73 25.61
CA ASN A 235 10.98 -14.76 26.71
C ASN A 235 11.80 -13.46 26.59
N SER A 236 12.41 -13.18 25.44
CA SER A 236 13.14 -11.92 25.21
C SER A 236 12.29 -10.72 24.79
N CYS A 237 11.01 -10.96 24.51
CA CYS A 237 10.12 -9.92 23.97
C CYS A 237 9.51 -9.06 25.09
N GLU A 238 9.31 -7.78 24.79
CA GLU A 238 8.64 -6.87 25.71
C GLU A 238 7.12 -7.03 25.57
N LEU A 239 6.41 -6.97 26.68
CA LEU A 239 4.96 -6.81 26.70
C LEU A 239 4.65 -5.45 27.29
N MET A 240 4.14 -4.53 26.46
CA MET A 240 3.99 -3.13 26.81
C MET A 240 2.52 -2.72 26.82
N LEU A 241 2.05 -2.23 27.97
CA LEU A 241 0.83 -1.42 28.06
C LEU A 241 1.13 -0.02 27.53
N VAL A 242 0.59 0.32 26.37
CA VAL A 242 0.84 1.60 25.69
C VAL A 242 -0.19 2.63 26.14
N THR A 243 0.28 3.71 26.74
CA THR A 243 -0.55 4.85 27.19
C THR A 243 -0.38 6.09 26.33
N GLY A 244 0.69 6.15 25.52
CA GLY A 244 0.96 7.25 24.60
C GLY A 244 1.63 6.75 23.34
N VAL A 245 1.23 7.30 22.19
CA VAL A 245 1.82 7.04 20.88
C VAL A 245 1.88 8.33 20.08
N VAL A 246 3.05 8.63 19.52
CA VAL A 246 3.26 9.74 18.59
C VAL A 246 3.99 9.22 17.36
N LEU A 247 3.46 9.53 16.18
CA LEU A 247 4.08 9.22 14.89
C LEU A 247 4.90 10.44 14.42
N GLU A 248 6.09 10.18 13.88
CA GLU A 248 6.98 11.18 13.28
C GLU A 248 7.07 11.05 11.75
#